data_AF-A0A1E1XH46-F1
#
_entry.id   AF-A0A1E1XH46-F1
#
_cell.length_a   1.000
_cell.length_b   1.000
_cell.length_c   1.000
_cell.angle_alpha   90.00
_cell.angle_beta   90.00
_cell.angle_gamma   90.00
#
_symmetry.space_group_name_H-M   'P 1'
#
loop_
_entity.id
_entity.type
_entity.pdbx_description
1 polymer ?
#
loop_
_entity_poly.entity_id
_entity_poly.type
_entity_poly.pdbx_seq_one_letter_code
_entity_poly.pdbx_strand_id
1 'polypeptide(L)'
;QSYIAIDKGPLTPSHSLVTPVYHYPSATSASRSVLEDMQRLIDCLFDQNLRAGLGSVAFERYMPMQNPSAMHTQIQVVGVPLDRAMNAFTYVNSSEHFYGSRVEPLPTDNPTSITCLEDRLDTLDRSYFYLQAVGRDIGGGSGFVHSHCLWTLGHGGGGRRIPITFGRELILHLLPDSASSYVPCNEGKVEMLCSSWRDTSLDWRNCVTSRDSESRLA
;
A
#
# COMPACT_ATOMS: atom_id res chain seq x y z
N GLN A 1 17.51 10.56 0.05
CA GLN A 1 17.15 10.54 1.48
C GLN A 1 16.22 9.37 1.83
N SER A 2 15.71 8.67 0.82
CA SER A 2 14.87 7.50 0.91
C SER A 2 15.45 6.37 0.04
N TYR A 3 14.97 5.15 0.25
CA TYR A 3 15.38 3.99 -0.53
C TYR A 3 14.19 3.07 -0.82
N ILE A 4 14.40 2.17 -1.77
CA ILE A 4 13.47 1.09 -2.11
C ILE A 4 13.99 -0.20 -1.49
N ALA A 5 13.11 -0.97 -0.88
CA ALA A 5 13.38 -2.33 -0.43
C ALA A 5 12.27 -3.28 -0.92
N ILE A 6 12.55 -4.57 -1.02
CA ILE A 6 11.51 -5.57 -1.30
C ILE A 6 10.72 -5.81 0.00
N ASP A 7 9.38 -5.91 -0.11
CA ASP A 7 8.54 -6.20 1.06
C ASP A 7 8.84 -7.58 1.65
N LYS A 8 8.73 -7.69 2.98
CA LYS A 8 8.91 -8.97 3.66
C LYS A 8 7.67 -9.84 3.45
N GLY A 9 7.72 -10.66 2.41
CA GLY A 9 6.62 -11.50 1.98
C GLY A 9 5.83 -10.86 0.85
N PRO A 10 6.48 -10.63 -0.30
CA PRO A 10 5.90 -9.92 -1.42
C PRO A 10 4.67 -10.68 -1.96
N LEU A 11 3.63 -9.94 -2.36
CA LEU A 11 2.43 -10.52 -2.97
C LEU A 11 2.52 -10.52 -4.51
N THR A 12 3.43 -9.71 -5.04
CA THR A 12 3.75 -9.63 -6.47
C THR A 12 5.25 -9.40 -6.62
N PRO A 13 5.85 -9.68 -7.78
CA PRO A 13 7.27 -9.43 -8.01
C PRO A 13 7.70 -7.97 -7.76
N SER A 14 6.79 -6.99 -7.94
CA SER A 14 7.08 -5.58 -7.72
C SER A 14 6.68 -5.06 -6.33
N HIS A 15 6.23 -5.92 -5.41
CA HIS A 15 5.84 -5.50 -4.05
C HIS A 15 7.05 -4.96 -3.28
N SER A 16 7.10 -3.65 -3.18
CA SER A 16 8.25 -2.88 -2.67
C SER A 16 7.82 -1.91 -1.57
N LEU A 17 8.78 -1.53 -0.74
CA LEU A 17 8.69 -0.52 0.30
C LEU A 17 9.48 0.70 -0.14
N VAL A 18 8.87 1.88 -0.09
CA VAL A 18 9.56 3.17 -0.16
C VAL A 18 9.60 3.77 1.23
N THR A 19 10.80 3.99 1.76
CA THR A 19 10.99 4.44 3.14
C THR A 19 12.16 5.41 3.27
N PRO A 20 12.07 6.43 4.14
CA PRO A 20 13.18 7.33 4.41
C PRO A 20 14.32 6.64 5.18
N VAL A 21 15.53 7.15 5.04
CA VAL A 21 16.70 6.69 5.82
C VAL A 21 16.54 7.03 7.31
N TYR A 22 16.01 8.22 7.60
CA TYR A 22 15.76 8.67 8.97
C TYR A 22 14.40 8.20 9.49
N HIS A 23 14.28 8.12 10.81
CA HIS A 23 13.06 7.73 11.48
C HIS A 23 12.00 8.82 11.38
N TYR A 24 10.94 8.51 10.65
CA TYR A 24 9.68 9.25 10.65
C TYR A 24 8.56 8.28 11.02
N PRO A 25 7.75 8.53 12.07
CA PRO A 25 6.69 7.60 12.47
C PRO A 25 5.62 7.39 11.40
N SER A 26 5.42 8.38 10.52
CA SER A 26 4.40 8.41 9.47
C SER A 26 4.85 9.32 8.33
N ALA A 27 4.32 9.13 7.11
CA ALA A 27 4.62 10.06 6.02
C ALA A 27 4.18 11.49 6.34
N THR A 28 3.08 11.66 7.09
CA THR A 28 2.61 13.00 7.53
C THR A 28 3.58 13.73 8.45
N SER A 29 4.51 13.01 9.09
CA SER A 29 5.55 13.58 9.96
C SER A 29 6.86 13.87 9.24
N ALA A 30 6.97 13.47 7.97
CA ALA A 30 8.15 13.69 7.16
C ALA A 30 8.17 15.11 6.58
N SER A 31 9.36 15.69 6.48
CA SER A 31 9.53 17.01 5.86
C SER A 31 9.24 16.95 4.36
N ARG A 32 8.89 18.08 3.76
CA ARG A 32 8.70 18.20 2.31
C ARG A 32 9.78 17.54 1.47
N SER A 33 11.05 17.79 1.80
CA SER A 33 12.18 17.31 1.01
C SER A 33 12.32 15.79 1.06
N VAL A 34 11.87 15.16 2.15
CA VAL A 34 11.80 13.69 2.26
C VAL A 34 10.61 13.16 1.46
N LEU A 35 9.44 13.79 1.57
CA LEU A 35 8.26 13.41 0.80
C LEU A 35 8.47 13.53 -0.71
N GLU A 36 9.15 14.57 -1.18
CA GLU A 36 9.52 14.73 -2.60
C GLU A 36 10.48 13.64 -3.07
N ASP A 37 11.45 13.25 -2.25
CA ASP A 37 12.37 12.17 -2.57
C ASP A 37 11.67 10.80 -2.60
N MET A 38 10.77 10.54 -1.63
CA MET A 38 9.91 9.36 -1.63
C MET A 38 8.99 9.32 -2.86
N GLN A 39 8.40 10.47 -3.22
CA GLN A 39 7.54 10.57 -4.40
C GLN A 39 8.25 10.13 -5.67
N ARG A 40 9.48 10.60 -5.90
CA ARG A 40 10.27 10.21 -7.08
C ARG A 40 10.48 8.70 -7.16
N LEU A 41 10.72 8.04 -6.03
CA LEU A 41 10.88 6.58 -5.98
C LEU A 41 9.56 5.86 -6.27
N ILE A 42 8.43 6.37 -5.75
CA ILE A 42 7.11 5.83 -6.05
C ILE A 42 6.77 5.99 -7.53
N ASP A 43 7.05 7.16 -8.12
CA ASP A 43 6.83 7.42 -9.55
C ASP A 43 7.66 6.47 -10.42
N CYS A 44 8.93 6.22 -10.09
CA CYS A 44 9.76 5.22 -10.78
C CYS A 44 9.15 3.82 -10.76
N LEU A 45 8.61 3.40 -9.61
CA LEU A 45 7.95 2.09 -9.47
C LEU A 45 6.61 2.04 -10.23
N PHE A 46 5.85 3.13 -10.23
CA PHE A 46 4.62 3.27 -11.01
C PHE A 46 4.91 3.17 -12.50
N ASP A 47 5.92 3.90 -12.99
CA ASP A 47 6.37 3.85 -14.38
C ASP A 47 6.85 2.46 -14.77
N GLN A 48 7.61 1.78 -13.90
CA GLN A 48 8.05 0.41 -14.12
C GLN A 48 6.86 -0.54 -14.29
N ASN A 49 5.86 -0.46 -13.40
CA ASN A 49 4.64 -1.28 -13.49
C ASN A 49 3.83 -0.97 -14.76
N LEU A 50 3.65 0.31 -15.10
CA LEU A 50 2.93 0.73 -16.31
C LEU A 50 3.61 0.23 -17.59
N ARG A 51 4.95 0.29 -17.67
CA ARG A 51 5.72 -0.27 -18.80
C ARG A 51 5.57 -1.79 -18.90
N ALA A 52 5.34 -2.48 -17.79
CA ALA A 52 5.02 -3.90 -17.75
C ALA A 52 3.54 -4.21 -18.06
N GLY A 53 2.73 -3.21 -18.40
CA GLY A 53 1.29 -3.37 -18.68
C GLY A 53 0.42 -3.54 -17.43
N LEU A 54 0.95 -3.21 -16.25
CA LEU A 54 0.25 -3.28 -14.97
C LEU A 54 -0.23 -1.91 -14.52
N GLY A 55 -1.22 -1.88 -13.65
CA GLY A 55 -1.50 -0.72 -12.80
C GLY A 55 -0.61 -0.77 -11.56
N SER A 56 -0.69 0.27 -10.73
CA SER A 56 0.10 0.33 -9.51
C SER A 56 -0.69 0.99 -8.39
N VAL A 57 -0.48 0.52 -7.18
CA VAL A 57 -1.09 1.05 -5.96
C VAL A 57 0.03 1.34 -4.98
N ALA A 58 0.01 2.50 -4.35
CA ALA A 58 0.88 2.83 -3.23
C ALA A 58 0.05 3.22 -2.02
N PHE A 59 0.39 2.70 -0.84
CA PHE A 59 -0.39 2.95 0.37
C PHE A 59 0.46 2.99 1.63
N GLU A 60 -0.06 3.68 2.63
CA GLU A 60 0.44 3.65 4.00
C GLU A 60 -0.70 3.37 4.96
N ARG A 61 -0.43 2.51 5.93
CA ARG A 61 -1.29 2.33 7.10
C ARG A 61 -0.57 2.85 8.33
N TYR A 62 -1.04 3.95 8.88
CA TYR A 62 -0.53 4.49 10.13
C TYR A 62 -1.50 4.22 11.28
N MET A 63 -0.95 3.72 12.40
CA MET A 63 -1.66 3.62 13.67
C MET A 63 -0.79 4.25 14.75
N PRO A 64 -1.31 5.22 15.52
CA PRO A 64 -0.63 5.73 16.70
C PRO A 64 -0.17 4.61 17.64
N MET A 65 1.07 4.69 18.08
CA MET A 65 1.66 3.80 19.08
C MET A 65 2.17 4.61 20.27
N GLN A 66 2.19 4.00 21.45
CA GLN A 66 2.71 4.63 22.67
C GLN A 66 4.18 5.07 22.55
N ASN A 67 4.96 4.35 21.74
CA ASN A 67 6.35 4.70 21.45
C ASN A 67 6.51 5.04 19.95
N PRO A 68 6.40 6.32 19.56
CA PRO A 68 6.56 6.74 18.17
C PRO A 68 7.94 6.48 17.58
N SER A 69 8.99 6.40 18.42
CA SER A 69 10.36 6.10 17.94
C SER A 69 10.51 4.68 17.41
N ALA A 70 9.58 3.78 17.73
CA ALA A 70 9.54 2.42 17.20
C ALA A 70 8.79 2.33 15.85
N MET A 71 8.22 3.44 15.38
CA MET A 71 7.55 3.51 14.09
C MET A 71 8.49 4.05 13.02
N HIS A 72 8.38 3.48 11.82
CA HIS A 72 9.11 3.92 10.63
C HIS A 72 8.15 3.86 9.46
N THR A 73 7.88 5.02 8.84
CA THR A 73 6.99 5.12 7.69
C THR A 73 7.49 4.25 6.56
N GLN A 74 6.55 3.55 5.95
CA GLN A 74 6.80 2.69 4.81
C GLN A 74 5.61 2.80 3.87
N ILE A 75 5.87 3.31 2.67
CA ILE A 75 4.89 3.32 1.59
C ILE A 75 5.04 2.01 0.85
N GLN A 76 4.04 1.16 0.97
CA GLN A 76 3.95 -0.07 0.19
C GLN A 76 3.60 0.31 -1.25
N VAL A 77 4.30 -0.24 -2.23
CA VAL A 77 4.07 -0.03 -3.66
C VAL A 77 3.93 -1.39 -4.34
N VAL A 78 2.82 -1.61 -5.03
CA VAL A 78 2.48 -2.93 -5.58
C VAL A 78 1.91 -2.81 -6.97
N GLY A 79 2.50 -3.54 -7.93
CA GLY A 79 1.91 -3.72 -9.25
C GLY A 79 0.68 -4.63 -9.19
N VAL A 80 -0.40 -4.24 -9.85
CA VAL A 80 -1.69 -4.97 -9.87
C VAL A 80 -2.27 -4.95 -11.30
N PRO A 81 -3.29 -5.76 -11.63
CA PRO A 81 -3.93 -5.66 -12.95
C PRO A 81 -4.41 -4.23 -13.24
N LEU A 82 -4.10 -3.76 -14.44
CA LEU A 82 -4.30 -2.39 -14.85
C LEU A 82 -5.77 -1.93 -14.76
N ASP A 83 -6.69 -2.81 -15.09
CA ASP A 83 -8.15 -2.62 -15.05
C ASP A 83 -8.74 -2.75 -13.64
N ARG A 84 -7.94 -3.21 -12.66
CA ARG A 84 -8.39 -3.40 -11.27
C ARG A 84 -7.83 -2.38 -10.30
N ALA A 85 -6.74 -1.70 -10.62
CA ALA A 85 -6.08 -0.76 -9.69
C ALA A 85 -7.03 0.26 -9.05
N MET A 86 -7.97 0.82 -9.83
CA MET A 86 -8.94 1.79 -9.33
C MET A 86 -10.02 1.21 -8.40
N ASN A 87 -10.23 -0.11 -8.41
CA ASN A 87 -11.13 -0.77 -7.45
C ASN A 87 -10.60 -0.69 -6.01
N ALA A 88 -9.33 -0.28 -5.82
CA ALA A 88 -8.74 -0.09 -4.51
C ALA A 88 -9.53 0.91 -3.66
N PHE A 89 -9.98 2.02 -4.25
CA PHE A 89 -10.76 3.03 -3.53
C PHE A 89 -12.13 2.49 -3.11
N THR A 90 -12.80 1.75 -4.01
CA THR A 90 -14.08 1.08 -3.71
C THR A 90 -13.91 0.07 -2.58
N TYR A 91 -12.83 -0.71 -2.60
CA TYR A 91 -12.54 -1.68 -1.54
C TYR A 91 -12.42 -0.99 -0.18
N VAL A 92 -11.62 0.08 -0.07
CA VAL A 92 -11.47 0.83 1.19
C VAL A 92 -12.79 1.45 1.63
N ASN A 93 -13.53 2.09 0.73
CA ASN A 93 -14.82 2.72 1.04
C ASN A 93 -15.91 1.72 1.48
N SER A 94 -15.88 0.50 0.94
CA SER A 94 -16.82 -0.57 1.30
C SER A 94 -16.42 -1.35 2.55
N SER A 95 -15.18 -1.21 3.02
CA SER A 95 -14.67 -1.92 4.17
C SER A 95 -15.32 -1.41 5.46
N GLU A 96 -15.79 -2.35 6.28
CA GLU A 96 -16.35 -2.02 7.59
C GLU A 96 -15.36 -1.28 8.50
N HIS A 97 -14.04 -1.49 8.31
CA HIS A 97 -13.00 -0.81 9.08
C HIS A 97 -12.99 0.69 8.86
N PHE A 98 -13.50 1.17 7.72
CA PHE A 98 -13.55 2.57 7.33
C PHE A 98 -14.94 3.19 7.46
N TYR A 99 -15.92 2.45 7.99
CA TYR A 99 -17.23 3.03 8.29
C TYR A 99 -17.11 4.14 9.35
N GLY A 100 -17.60 5.33 9.02
CA GLY A 100 -17.46 6.53 9.87
C GLY A 100 -16.08 7.20 9.81
N SER A 101 -15.18 6.74 8.93
CA SER A 101 -13.94 7.47 8.64
C SER A 101 -14.23 8.81 7.96
N ARG A 102 -13.31 9.76 8.12
CA ARG A 102 -13.33 11.02 7.38
C ARG A 102 -12.41 10.88 6.18
N VAL A 103 -12.92 11.20 5.00
CA VAL A 103 -12.09 11.37 3.80
C VAL A 103 -11.55 12.80 3.80
N GLU A 104 -10.24 12.94 3.88
CA GLU A 104 -9.58 14.25 3.86
C GLU A 104 -9.46 14.77 2.41
N PRO A 105 -9.80 16.04 2.15
CA PRO A 105 -9.69 16.60 0.81
C PRO A 105 -8.22 16.76 0.41
N LEU A 106 -7.77 16.02 -0.60
CA LEU A 106 -6.42 16.13 -1.16
C LEU A 106 -6.41 17.01 -2.43
N PRO A 107 -5.28 17.67 -2.78
CA PRO A 107 -5.20 18.54 -3.95
C PRO A 107 -5.26 17.73 -5.24
N THR A 108 -6.10 18.16 -6.19
CA THR A 108 -6.29 17.45 -7.47
C THR A 108 -5.20 17.72 -8.50
N ASP A 109 -4.40 18.76 -8.30
CA ASP A 109 -3.41 19.20 -9.30
C ASP A 109 -2.26 18.21 -9.46
N ASN A 110 -1.99 17.40 -8.42
CA ASN A 110 -0.98 16.35 -8.41
C ASN A 110 -1.52 15.11 -7.68
N PRO A 111 -2.41 14.33 -8.31
CA PRO A 111 -3.15 13.24 -7.67
C PRO A 111 -2.27 12.03 -7.29
N THR A 112 -0.99 12.03 -7.66
CA THR A 112 0.00 11.03 -7.23
C THR A 112 0.95 11.54 -6.18
N SER A 113 0.92 12.83 -5.80
CA SER A 113 1.96 13.39 -4.94
C SER A 113 1.67 13.15 -3.46
N ILE A 114 2.52 12.34 -2.82
CA ILE A 114 2.53 12.12 -1.38
C ILE A 114 2.94 13.37 -0.59
N THR A 115 3.51 14.39 -1.25
CA THR A 115 3.79 15.68 -0.61
C THR A 115 2.54 16.36 -0.08
N CYS A 116 1.35 15.96 -0.56
CA CYS A 116 0.11 16.45 0.00
C CYS A 116 -0.04 16.09 1.49
N LEU A 117 0.66 15.09 2.01
CA LEU A 117 0.56 14.63 3.40
C LEU A 117 1.29 15.50 4.43
N GLU A 118 2.17 16.41 3.99
CA GLU A 118 2.91 17.34 4.85
C GLU A 118 1.96 18.04 5.84
N ASP A 119 2.27 17.94 7.14
CA ASP A 119 1.57 18.60 8.25
C ASP A 119 0.04 18.41 8.27
N ARG A 120 -0.48 17.37 7.61
CA ARG A 120 -1.95 17.15 7.52
C ARG A 120 -2.57 16.62 8.79
N LEU A 121 -1.77 15.90 9.58
CA LEU A 121 -2.20 15.20 10.79
C LEU A 121 -1.24 15.59 11.92
N ASP A 122 -1.27 16.88 12.26
CA ASP A 122 -0.47 17.50 13.33
C ASP A 122 -0.70 16.91 14.73
N THR A 123 -1.63 15.97 14.85
CA THR A 123 -1.87 15.21 16.07
C THR A 123 -1.57 13.73 15.81
N LEU A 124 -0.55 13.17 16.49
CA LEU A 124 -0.09 11.75 16.49
C LEU A 124 -1.13 10.77 17.06
N ASP A 125 -2.38 11.09 16.83
CA ASP A 125 -3.51 10.79 17.68
C ASP A 125 -4.60 10.12 16.80
N ARG A 126 -4.57 10.37 15.49
CA ARG A 126 -5.42 9.70 14.49
C ARG A 126 -4.67 8.61 13.75
N SER A 127 -5.33 7.47 13.56
CA SER A 127 -4.88 6.52 12.55
C SER A 127 -5.36 6.97 11.18
N TYR A 128 -4.60 6.60 10.15
CA TYR A 128 -4.99 6.85 8.78
C TYR A 128 -4.59 5.72 7.85
N PHE A 129 -5.29 5.69 6.72
CA PHE A 129 -4.89 4.93 5.55
C PHE A 129 -4.74 5.92 4.39
N TYR A 130 -3.53 6.00 3.84
CA TYR A 130 -3.26 6.74 2.61
C TYR A 130 -3.22 5.75 1.45
N LEU A 131 -3.80 6.14 0.32
CA LEU A 131 -3.80 5.36 -0.90
C LEU A 131 -3.60 6.29 -2.09
N GLN A 132 -2.71 5.92 -3.00
CA GLN A 132 -2.68 6.45 -4.36
C GLN A 132 -2.64 5.28 -5.35
N ALA A 133 -3.23 5.44 -6.51
CA ALA A 133 -3.22 4.41 -7.54
C ALA A 133 -3.16 5.02 -8.94
N VAL A 134 -2.61 4.22 -9.85
CA VAL A 134 -2.69 4.43 -11.29
C VAL A 134 -3.24 3.17 -11.95
N GLY A 135 -4.25 3.35 -12.81
CA GLY A 135 -4.92 2.26 -13.52
C GLY A 135 -5.53 2.73 -14.83
N ARG A 136 -6.21 1.84 -15.55
CA ARG A 136 -6.98 2.20 -16.73
C ARG A 136 -8.34 2.78 -16.32
N ASP A 137 -8.80 3.77 -17.07
CA ASP A 137 -10.18 4.25 -16.97
C ASP A 137 -11.17 3.14 -17.38
N ILE A 138 -12.08 2.78 -16.48
CA ILE A 138 -13.15 1.80 -16.74
C ILE A 138 -14.27 2.45 -17.58
N GLY A 139 -14.32 3.78 -17.66
CA GLY A 139 -15.29 4.57 -18.43
C GLY A 139 -15.05 4.63 -19.95
N GLY A 140 -14.07 3.89 -20.48
CA GLY A 140 -13.82 3.79 -21.92
C GLY A 140 -12.82 4.79 -22.50
N GLY A 141 -12.21 5.64 -21.67
CA GLY A 141 -11.05 6.44 -22.07
C GLY A 141 -9.81 5.56 -22.32
N SER A 142 -9.03 5.86 -23.36
CA SER A 142 -7.78 5.15 -23.66
C SER A 142 -6.60 5.56 -22.74
N GLY A 143 -6.89 6.17 -21.59
CA GLY A 143 -5.91 6.81 -20.72
C GLY A 143 -5.71 6.11 -19.38
N PHE A 144 -4.62 6.47 -18.72
CA PHE A 144 -4.41 6.13 -17.31
C PHE A 144 -5.10 7.17 -16.42
N VAL A 145 -5.69 6.69 -15.34
CA VAL A 145 -6.28 7.53 -14.29
C VAL A 145 -5.38 7.44 -13.07
N HIS A 146 -5.05 8.60 -12.53
CA HIS A 146 -4.34 8.74 -11.27
C HIS A 146 -5.28 9.28 -10.21
N SER A 147 -5.21 8.72 -9.00
CA SER A 147 -6.02 9.19 -7.88
C SER A 147 -5.30 8.93 -6.57
N HIS A 148 -5.67 9.70 -5.55
CA HIS A 148 -5.27 9.49 -4.18
C HIS A 148 -6.41 9.76 -3.21
N CYS A 149 -6.30 9.22 -2.01
CA CYS A 149 -7.26 9.42 -0.94
C CYS A 149 -6.58 9.20 0.41
N LEU A 150 -7.02 9.95 1.41
CA LEU A 150 -6.59 9.83 2.80
C LEU A 150 -7.83 9.64 3.67
N TRP A 151 -7.96 8.45 4.26
CA TRP A 151 -8.99 8.18 5.25
C TRP A 151 -8.40 8.34 6.64
N THR A 152 -9.03 9.16 7.48
CA THR A 152 -8.65 9.36 8.88
C THR A 152 -9.72 8.78 9.80
N LEU A 153 -9.27 8.18 10.91
CA LEU A 153 -10.15 7.63 11.94
C LEU A 153 -9.84 8.30 13.29
N GLY A 154 -10.91 8.71 13.99
CA GLY A 154 -10.88 9.55 15.19
C GLY A 154 -10.53 8.84 16.52
N HIS A 155 -10.41 9.66 17.58
CA HIS A 155 -9.36 9.63 18.61
C HIS A 155 -9.69 8.89 19.94
N GLY A 156 -8.64 8.44 20.65
CA GLY A 156 -8.70 8.07 22.08
C GLY A 156 -8.94 6.60 22.41
N GLY A 157 -7.90 5.77 22.36
CA GLY A 157 -7.81 4.46 23.06
C GLY A 157 -8.80 3.35 22.67
N GLY A 158 -9.84 3.65 21.88
CA GLY A 158 -10.92 2.73 21.52
C GLY A 158 -11.54 2.97 20.14
N GLY A 159 -10.97 3.86 19.33
CA GLY A 159 -11.35 4.02 17.92
C GLY A 159 -11.11 2.74 17.12
N ARG A 160 -11.92 2.52 16.07
CA ARG A 160 -11.76 1.37 15.16
C ARG A 160 -10.33 1.32 14.62
N ARG A 161 -9.64 0.21 14.89
CA ARG A 161 -8.27 0.00 14.44
C ARG A 161 -8.28 -0.49 12.99
N ILE A 162 -7.43 0.09 12.16
CA ILE A 162 -7.15 -0.49 10.84
C ILE A 162 -6.36 -1.80 11.07
N PRO A 163 -6.82 -2.96 10.59
CA PRO A 163 -6.08 -4.21 10.74
C PRO A 163 -4.66 -4.10 10.19
N ILE A 164 -3.68 -4.76 10.82
CA ILE A 164 -2.30 -4.75 10.31
C ILE A 164 -2.20 -5.40 8.92
N THR A 165 -3.12 -6.32 8.62
CA THR A 165 -3.25 -7.04 7.36
C THR A 165 -3.99 -6.27 6.28
N PHE A 166 -4.64 -5.14 6.59
CA PHE A 166 -5.59 -4.48 5.68
C PHE A 166 -4.99 -4.13 4.32
N GLY A 167 -3.74 -3.66 4.28
CA GLY A 167 -3.03 -3.40 3.02
C GLY A 167 -2.86 -4.66 2.17
N ARG A 168 -2.58 -5.81 2.79
CA ARG A 168 -2.48 -7.10 2.09
C ARG A 168 -3.85 -7.59 1.63
N GLU A 169 -4.89 -7.44 2.45
CA GLU A 169 -6.28 -7.76 2.09
C GLU A 169 -6.72 -6.98 0.84
N LEU A 170 -6.43 -5.67 0.81
CA LEU A 170 -6.64 -4.81 -0.34
C LEU A 170 -5.92 -5.36 -1.58
N ILE A 171 -4.62 -5.61 -1.50
CA ILE A 171 -3.86 -6.12 -2.66
C ILE A 171 -4.39 -7.46 -3.14
N LEU A 172 -4.63 -8.41 -2.22
CA LEU A 172 -5.21 -9.71 -2.57
C LEU A 172 -6.56 -9.53 -3.27
N HIS A 173 -7.42 -8.63 -2.80
CA HIS A 173 -8.68 -8.33 -3.47
C HIS A 173 -8.46 -7.90 -4.93
N LEU A 174 -7.42 -7.12 -5.23
CA LEU A 174 -7.11 -6.63 -6.59
C LEU A 174 -6.42 -7.69 -7.47
N LEU A 175 -5.80 -8.71 -6.90
CA LEU A 175 -5.12 -9.76 -7.66
C LEU A 175 -6.12 -10.75 -8.27
N PRO A 176 -5.92 -11.20 -9.53
CA PRO A 176 -6.77 -12.21 -10.15
C PRO A 176 -6.52 -13.57 -9.48
N ASP A 177 -7.39 -14.56 -9.71
CA ASP A 177 -7.19 -15.89 -9.12
C ASP A 177 -5.95 -16.59 -9.67
N SER A 178 -5.54 -16.28 -10.91
CA SER A 178 -4.28 -16.73 -11.50
C SER A 178 -3.03 -16.28 -10.74
N ALA A 179 -3.17 -15.32 -9.82
CA ALA A 179 -2.07 -14.86 -8.97
C ALA A 179 -1.53 -15.93 -8.02
N SER A 180 -2.32 -16.96 -7.72
CA SER A 180 -1.85 -18.10 -6.92
C SER A 180 -0.59 -18.77 -7.47
N SER A 181 -0.34 -18.63 -8.78
CA SER A 181 0.83 -19.21 -9.46
C SER A 181 2.15 -18.46 -9.22
N TYR A 182 2.09 -17.19 -8.82
CA TYR A 182 3.28 -16.35 -8.64
C TYR A 182 3.41 -15.72 -7.25
N VAL A 183 2.35 -15.71 -6.45
CA VAL A 183 2.44 -15.31 -5.04
C VAL A 183 3.26 -16.40 -4.33
N PRO A 184 4.40 -16.08 -3.68
CA PRO A 184 5.30 -17.06 -3.09
C PRO A 184 4.77 -17.61 -1.76
N CYS A 185 3.51 -18.04 -1.75
CA CYS A 185 2.83 -18.60 -0.59
C CYS A 185 3.26 -20.05 -0.37
N ASN A 186 3.44 -20.47 0.89
CA ASN A 186 3.80 -21.84 1.22
C ASN A 186 2.66 -22.81 0.87
N GLU A 187 2.74 -23.46 -0.28
CA GLU A 187 1.75 -24.40 -0.82
C GLU A 187 1.41 -25.53 0.18
N GLY A 188 2.40 -26.03 0.92
CA GLY A 188 2.20 -27.06 1.94
C GLY A 188 1.33 -26.59 3.12
N LYS A 189 1.28 -25.29 3.42
CA LYS A 189 0.36 -24.74 4.42
C LYS A 189 -1.06 -24.55 3.89
N VAL A 190 -1.22 -24.25 2.59
CA VAL A 190 -2.53 -24.10 1.95
C VAL A 190 -3.30 -25.42 2.06
N GLU A 191 -2.64 -26.53 1.69
CA GLU A 191 -3.20 -27.88 1.78
C GLU A 191 -3.47 -28.30 3.23
N MET A 192 -2.53 -28.05 4.14
CA MET A 192 -2.65 -28.44 5.56
C MET A 192 -3.77 -27.68 6.29
N LEU A 193 -4.00 -26.40 5.96
CA LEU A 193 -5.00 -25.56 6.60
C LEU A 193 -6.38 -25.63 5.94
N CYS A 194 -6.53 -26.33 4.81
CA CYS A 194 -7.76 -26.33 3.99
C CYS A 194 -8.28 -24.91 3.74
N SER A 195 -7.36 -23.97 3.50
CA SER A 195 -7.65 -22.54 3.38
C SER A 195 -7.33 -22.04 1.98
N SER A 196 -7.91 -20.92 1.55
CA SER A 196 -7.55 -20.37 0.25
C SER A 196 -6.10 -19.83 0.27
N TRP A 197 -5.47 -19.78 -0.91
CA TRP A 197 -4.14 -19.15 -1.03
C TRP A 197 -4.19 -17.68 -0.58
N ARG A 198 -5.34 -17.01 -0.71
CA ARG A 198 -5.55 -15.62 -0.26
C ARG A 198 -5.48 -15.53 1.25
N ASP A 199 -6.24 -16.38 1.95
CA ASP A 199 -6.26 -16.42 3.42
C ASP A 199 -4.88 -16.74 3.98
N THR A 200 -4.19 -17.71 3.37
CA THR A 200 -2.82 -18.07 3.78
C THR A 200 -1.84 -16.91 3.57
N SER A 201 -1.99 -16.16 2.47
CA SER A 201 -1.13 -15.03 2.10
C SER A 201 -1.35 -13.76 2.92
N LEU A 202 -2.41 -13.71 3.75
CA LEU A 202 -2.63 -12.62 4.70
C LEU A 202 -1.52 -12.53 5.74
N ASP A 203 -1.04 -13.68 6.24
CA ASP A 203 0.17 -13.71 7.05
C ASP A 203 1.40 -13.70 6.15
N TRP A 204 2.10 -12.57 6.15
CA TRP A 204 3.30 -12.36 5.35
C TRP A 204 4.36 -13.43 5.59
N ARG A 205 4.39 -14.08 6.76
CA ARG A 205 5.33 -15.18 7.08
C ARG A 205 5.13 -16.40 6.20
N ASN A 206 3.95 -16.55 5.60
CA ASN A 206 3.66 -17.62 4.67
C ASN A 206 4.06 -17.27 3.24
N CYS A 207 4.30 -16.00 2.93
CA CYS A 207 4.84 -15.55 1.67
C CYS A 207 6.36 -15.51 1.79
N VAL A 208 7.05 -16.61 1.49
CA VAL A 208 8.49 -16.72 1.74
C VAL A 208 9.25 -16.43 0.46
N THR A 209 10.06 -15.38 0.47
CA THR A 209 11.18 -15.27 -0.46
C THR A 209 12.32 -16.17 0.03
N SER A 210 12.61 -17.25 -0.67
CA SER A 210 13.88 -17.95 -0.53
C SER A 210 15.03 -17.10 -1.11
N ARG A 211 16.27 -17.33 -0.67
CA ARG A 211 17.48 -16.74 -1.30
C ARG A 211 17.51 -16.95 -2.84
N ASP A 212 16.97 -18.07 -3.31
CA ASP A 212 16.88 -18.40 -4.74
C ASP A 212 15.73 -17.68 -5.46
N SER A 213 14.73 -17.19 -4.73
CA SER A 213 13.66 -16.34 -5.27
C SER A 213 14.04 -14.86 -5.30
N GLU A 214 14.90 -14.41 -4.36
CA GLU A 214 15.46 -13.05 -4.39
C GLU A 214 16.30 -12.80 -5.66
N SER A 215 17.07 -13.80 -6.12
CA SER A 215 17.86 -13.72 -7.34
C SER A 215 17.05 -13.75 -8.64
N ARG A 216 15.75 -14.07 -8.58
CA ARG A 216 14.81 -13.99 -9.72
C ARG A 216 14.01 -12.68 -9.75
N LEU A 217 14.09 -11.88 -8.68
CA LEU A 217 13.41 -10.60 -8.53
C LEU A 217 14.35 -9.40 -8.82
N ALA A 218 15.66 -9.64 -8.92
CA ALA A 218 16.69 -8.69 -9.34
C ALA A 218 16.99 -8.81 -10.83
#